data_AF-A0A1L9U8W5-F1
#
_entry.id   AF-A0A1L9U8W5-F1
#
_cell.length_a   1.000
_cell.length_b   1.000
_cell.length_c   1.000
_cell.angle_alpha   90.00
_cell.angle_beta   90.00
_cell.angle_gamma   90.00
#
_symmetry.space_group_name_H-M   'P 1'
#
loop_
_entity.id
_entity.type
_entity.pdbx_description
1 polymer ?
#
loop_
_entity_poly.entity_id
_entity_poly.type
_entity_poly.pdbx_seq_one_letter_code
_entity_poly.pdbx_strand_id
1 'polypeptide(L)'
;MDFFESDLAKPPIPYTKGWKFTVRSHITPAPTPVTLDGCRNFEHGREERAQLGPVARCCKNPPLPGDLGPDTVELEVLDPIRVGDGHSAQVFNVRILNPESNMQLFQGTSELVAKVFDPLYVDDHRGYLNPFLCEDRFYTHEAHTYRMLSDLQGGPIPRFYGSYSADIECRDIDDDPDANQSYLRTVRLILIEHIPGNSLLQVGPSGFTQQDRQQIMKSVIDFETHVYSTKDILLTDVCDRNVMMVPPGSRGGRRLVFLDFGGALFGRTLDEPILEGKEYFLGQYISPILRWKGNMILEWREWIDWEWADWVDSEYANTAHTITPEMRERYS
;
A
#
# COMPACT_ATOMS: atom_id res chain seq x y z
N MET A 1 25.66 -20.43 -6.33
CA MET A 1 26.62 -19.37 -6.00
C MET A 1 25.92 -18.11 -6.45
N ASP A 2 25.17 -17.49 -5.55
CA ASP A 2 24.26 -16.41 -5.90
C ASP A 2 25.10 -15.14 -6.10
N PHE A 3 25.32 -14.79 -7.37
CA PHE A 3 25.88 -13.51 -7.75
C PHE A 3 24.83 -12.44 -7.46
N PHE A 4 24.85 -11.89 -6.26
CA PHE A 4 24.14 -10.64 -5.98
C PHE A 4 24.95 -9.50 -6.61
N GLU A 5 24.49 -9.02 -7.76
CA GLU A 5 25.08 -7.87 -8.47
C GLU A 5 24.89 -6.57 -7.68
N SER A 6 25.71 -5.57 -7.99
CA SER A 6 25.59 -4.22 -7.44
C SER A 6 24.28 -3.53 -7.86
N ASP A 7 23.89 -2.51 -7.11
CA ASP A 7 22.75 -1.68 -7.44
C ASP A 7 23.00 -0.96 -8.78
N LEU A 8 21.96 -0.90 -9.62
CA LEU A 8 22.03 -0.20 -10.90
C LEU A 8 21.84 1.30 -10.66
N ALA A 9 22.63 2.13 -11.34
CA ALA A 9 22.45 3.58 -11.27
C ALA A 9 21.11 3.98 -11.90
N LYS A 10 20.33 4.79 -11.18
CA LYS A 10 18.98 5.23 -11.58
C LYS A 10 18.97 6.74 -11.82
N PRO A 11 18.19 7.23 -12.80
CA PRO A 11 18.13 8.67 -13.09
C PRO A 11 17.53 9.46 -11.92
N PRO A 12 17.65 10.80 -11.91
CA PRO A 12 17.07 11.64 -10.87
C PRO A 12 15.55 11.51 -10.80
N ILE A 13 15.02 11.54 -9.58
CA ILE A 13 13.60 11.37 -9.31
C ILE A 13 12.81 12.62 -9.77
N PRO A 14 11.77 12.47 -10.62
CA PRO A 14 11.04 13.62 -11.16
C PRO A 14 10.02 14.23 -10.18
N TYR A 15 9.65 13.50 -9.12
CA TYR A 15 8.59 13.87 -8.16
C TYR A 15 9.01 14.96 -7.17
N THR A 16 9.46 16.10 -7.69
CA THR A 16 9.93 17.26 -6.91
C THR A 16 8.90 18.38 -6.87
N LYS A 17 8.92 19.20 -5.81
CA LYS A 17 8.03 20.36 -5.66
C LYS A 17 8.00 21.26 -6.90
N GLY A 18 6.80 21.62 -7.34
CA GLY A 18 6.53 22.41 -8.55
C GLY A 18 6.54 21.61 -9.85
N TRP A 19 6.88 20.31 -9.82
CA TRP A 19 6.77 19.46 -11.00
C TRP A 19 5.31 19.29 -11.40
N LYS A 20 5.03 19.44 -12.69
CA LYS A 20 3.69 19.36 -13.26
C LYS A 20 3.59 18.20 -14.23
N PHE A 21 2.50 17.47 -14.16
CA PHE A 21 2.26 16.33 -15.01
C PHE A 21 0.77 16.11 -15.21
N THR A 22 0.43 15.53 -16.35
CA THR A 22 -0.95 15.17 -16.68
C THR A 22 -1.15 13.69 -16.42
N VAL A 23 -2.25 13.36 -15.75
CA VAL A 23 -2.67 11.99 -15.53
C VAL A 23 -3.98 11.74 -16.24
N ARG A 24 -4.16 10.52 -16.73
CA ARG A 24 -5.40 10.06 -17.36
C ARG A 24 -6.06 9.02 -16.49
N SER A 25 -7.39 9.09 -16.33
CA SER A 25 -8.13 8.10 -15.53
C SER A 25 -7.89 6.70 -16.08
N HIS A 26 -7.82 5.72 -15.19
CA HIS A 26 -7.50 4.35 -15.51
C HIS A 26 -8.40 3.41 -14.74
N ILE A 27 -9.06 2.51 -15.46
CA ILE A 27 -9.81 1.41 -14.88
C ILE A 27 -8.80 0.32 -14.55
N THR A 28 -8.50 0.20 -13.25
CA THR A 28 -7.59 -0.83 -12.72
C THR A 28 -8.06 -2.21 -13.17
N PRO A 29 -7.16 -3.09 -13.66
CA PRO A 29 -7.47 -4.49 -13.84
C PRO A 29 -7.80 -5.17 -12.50
N ALA A 30 -8.28 -6.41 -12.57
CA ALA A 30 -8.48 -7.22 -11.37
C ALA A 30 -7.15 -7.38 -10.58
N PRO A 31 -7.21 -7.55 -9.24
CA PRO A 31 -6.04 -7.92 -8.44
C PRO A 31 -5.24 -9.06 -9.08
N THR A 32 -3.92 -8.91 -9.10
CA THR A 32 -3.05 -9.99 -9.55
C THR A 32 -3.09 -11.18 -8.60
N PRO A 33 -2.89 -12.42 -9.08
CA PRO A 33 -2.78 -13.57 -8.18
C PRO A 33 -1.63 -13.40 -7.18
N VAL A 34 -1.88 -13.75 -5.93
CA VAL A 34 -0.88 -13.72 -4.86
C VAL A 34 -0.37 -15.11 -4.57
N THR A 35 0.89 -15.33 -4.89
CA THR A 35 1.60 -16.60 -4.72
C THR A 35 2.80 -16.44 -3.79
N LEU A 36 3.35 -17.54 -3.24
CA LEU A 36 4.51 -17.49 -2.34
C LEU A 36 5.73 -16.79 -2.97
N ASP A 37 5.95 -17.01 -4.27
CA ASP A 37 7.05 -16.43 -5.03
C ASP A 37 6.58 -15.30 -5.99
N GLY A 38 5.40 -14.70 -5.77
CA GLY A 38 4.74 -13.86 -6.80
C GLY A 38 5.52 -12.61 -7.25
N CYS A 39 6.38 -12.09 -6.38
CA CYS A 39 7.27 -10.96 -6.66
C CYS A 39 8.71 -11.36 -7.00
N ARG A 40 9.03 -12.66 -6.99
CA ARG A 40 10.40 -13.14 -7.12
C ARG A 40 10.90 -12.95 -8.55
N ASN A 41 12.13 -12.47 -8.68
CA ASN A 41 12.78 -12.34 -9.97
C ASN A 41 13.41 -13.68 -10.37
N PHE A 42 12.78 -14.38 -11.31
CA PHE A 42 13.27 -15.64 -11.85
C PHE A 42 14.39 -15.42 -12.88
N GLU A 43 14.95 -16.52 -13.40
CA GLU A 43 16.12 -16.52 -14.30
C GLU A 43 16.00 -15.49 -15.43
N HIS A 44 14.88 -15.49 -16.17
CA HIS A 44 14.67 -14.56 -17.27
C HIS A 44 14.75 -13.07 -16.86
N GLY A 45 14.15 -12.71 -15.71
CA GLY A 45 14.16 -11.33 -15.24
C GLY A 45 15.50 -10.91 -14.63
N ARG A 46 16.32 -11.87 -14.15
CA ARG A 46 17.71 -11.63 -13.76
C ARG A 46 18.63 -11.46 -14.97
N GLU A 47 18.45 -12.28 -16.01
CA GLU A 47 19.15 -12.11 -17.28
C GLU A 47 18.84 -10.75 -17.91
N GLU A 48 17.57 -10.34 -17.91
CA GLU A 48 17.19 -9.02 -18.38
C GLU A 48 17.86 -7.90 -17.57
N ARG A 49 17.88 -8.01 -16.24
CA ARG A 49 18.55 -7.04 -15.35
C ARG A 49 20.04 -6.90 -15.65
N ALA A 50 20.72 -8.01 -15.98
CA ALA A 50 22.13 -8.00 -16.32
C ALA A 50 22.42 -7.37 -17.71
N GLN A 51 21.42 -7.34 -18.60
CA GLN A 51 21.58 -6.86 -19.99
C GLN A 51 21.07 -5.44 -20.21
N LEU A 52 20.06 -5.00 -19.46
CA LEU A 52 19.37 -3.73 -19.68
C LEU A 52 19.47 -2.80 -18.48
N GLY A 53 19.72 -1.52 -18.75
CA GLY A 53 19.64 -0.46 -17.74
C GLY A 53 18.20 -0.28 -17.20
N PRO A 54 18.03 0.36 -16.03
CA PRO A 54 16.73 0.48 -15.37
C PRO A 54 15.62 1.11 -16.25
N VAL A 55 15.92 2.17 -17.01
CA VAL A 55 14.92 2.83 -17.87
C VAL A 55 14.52 1.93 -19.03
N ALA A 56 15.49 1.33 -19.73
CA ALA A 56 15.22 0.37 -20.79
C ALA A 56 14.32 -0.79 -20.33
N ARG A 57 14.52 -1.28 -19.09
CA ARG A 57 13.63 -2.29 -18.50
C ARG A 57 12.22 -1.78 -18.25
N CYS A 58 12.05 -0.54 -17.77
CA CYS A 58 10.73 0.08 -17.64
C CYS A 58 10.01 0.24 -18.98
N CYS A 59 10.73 0.57 -20.06
CA CYS A 59 10.14 0.65 -21.40
C CYS A 59 9.76 -0.73 -21.96
N LYS A 60 10.56 -1.76 -21.64
CA LYS A 60 10.29 -3.14 -22.07
C LYS A 60 9.14 -3.80 -21.29
N ASN A 61 8.98 -3.43 -20.02
CA ASN A 61 7.97 -3.99 -19.10
C ASN A 61 6.99 -2.90 -18.66
N PRO A 62 6.06 -2.47 -19.54
CA PRO A 62 5.02 -1.52 -19.14
C PRO A 62 4.11 -2.15 -18.07
N PRO A 63 3.49 -1.34 -17.20
CA PRO A 63 2.55 -1.84 -16.19
C PRO A 63 1.39 -2.60 -16.82
N LEU A 64 0.72 -3.45 -16.03
CA LEU A 64 -0.42 -4.25 -16.49
C LEU A 64 -1.42 -3.42 -17.30
N PRO A 65 -1.93 -3.95 -18.43
CA PRO A 65 -2.90 -3.24 -19.24
C PRO A 65 -4.21 -3.08 -18.45
N GLY A 66 -4.90 -2.00 -18.77
CA GLY A 66 -6.25 -1.69 -18.31
C GLY A 66 -6.84 -0.63 -19.23
N ASP A 67 -8.05 -0.17 -18.93
CA ASP A 67 -8.75 0.75 -19.80
C ASP A 67 -8.46 2.19 -19.38
N LEU A 68 -7.91 2.98 -20.32
CA LEU A 68 -7.77 4.41 -20.13
C LEU A 68 -9.15 5.07 -20.26
N GLY A 69 -9.59 5.70 -19.18
CA GLY A 69 -10.81 6.49 -19.14
C GLY A 69 -10.68 7.80 -19.92
N PRO A 70 -11.78 8.55 -20.05
CA PRO A 70 -11.81 9.80 -20.81
C PRO A 70 -11.23 10.99 -20.03
N ASP A 71 -11.15 10.89 -18.71
CA ASP A 71 -10.84 12.04 -17.86
C ASP A 71 -9.33 12.27 -17.76
N THR A 72 -8.93 13.53 -17.85
CA THR A 72 -7.54 13.96 -17.67
C THR A 72 -7.46 15.02 -16.58
N VAL A 73 -6.45 14.89 -15.73
CA VAL A 73 -6.24 15.78 -14.58
C VAL A 73 -4.82 16.30 -14.64
N GLU A 74 -4.67 17.62 -14.52
CA GLU A 74 -3.36 18.25 -14.42
C GLU A 74 -3.00 18.42 -12.95
N LEU A 75 -1.84 17.89 -12.57
CA LEU A 75 -1.37 17.87 -11.19
C LEU A 75 -0.06 18.65 -11.07
N GLU A 76 0.10 19.35 -9.95
CA GLU A 76 1.35 19.96 -9.52
C GLU A 76 1.79 19.36 -8.19
N VAL A 77 3.03 18.88 -8.09
CA VAL A 77 3.61 18.39 -6.84
C VAL A 77 3.79 19.55 -5.87
N LEU A 78 3.17 19.47 -4.70
CA LEU A 78 3.31 20.46 -3.64
C LEU A 78 4.48 20.15 -2.73
N ASP A 79 4.47 18.96 -2.12
CA ASP A 79 5.48 18.55 -1.15
C ASP A 79 5.67 17.02 -1.18
N PRO A 80 6.92 16.52 -1.20
CA PRO A 80 7.19 15.10 -1.10
C PRO A 80 6.87 14.58 0.30
N ILE A 81 6.22 13.42 0.39
CA ILE A 81 5.95 12.73 1.66
C ILE A 81 6.95 11.58 1.83
N ARG A 82 7.03 10.71 0.82
CA ARG A 82 7.96 9.58 0.75
C ARG A 82 8.34 9.37 -0.72
N VAL A 83 9.42 10.01 -1.13
CA VAL A 83 9.93 10.00 -2.50
C VAL A 83 11.42 9.69 -2.42
N GLY A 84 11.89 8.73 -3.21
CA GLY A 84 13.24 8.22 -3.06
C GLY A 84 13.47 6.92 -3.82
N ASP A 85 14.73 6.67 -4.14
CA ASP A 85 15.17 5.33 -4.51
C ASP A 85 15.06 4.40 -3.30
N GLY A 86 14.68 3.16 -3.57
CA GLY A 86 14.42 2.14 -2.56
C GLY A 86 13.07 2.29 -1.85
N HIS A 87 12.12 3.02 -2.44
CA HIS A 87 10.75 3.07 -1.96
C HIS A 87 9.82 2.30 -2.91
N SER A 88 8.98 1.45 -2.35
CA SER A 88 7.97 0.66 -3.08
C SER A 88 6.83 1.50 -3.67
N ALA A 89 6.70 2.77 -3.29
CA ALA A 89 5.82 3.72 -3.93
C ALA A 89 6.33 5.13 -3.67
N GLN A 90 6.06 6.04 -4.61
CA GLN A 90 6.42 7.44 -4.51
C GLN A 90 5.18 8.23 -4.08
N VAL A 91 5.22 8.80 -2.87
CA VAL A 91 4.07 9.43 -2.22
C VAL A 91 4.33 10.92 -2.02
N PHE A 92 3.42 11.76 -2.49
CA PHE A 92 3.55 13.21 -2.38
C PHE A 92 2.20 13.93 -2.46
N ASN A 93 2.16 15.13 -1.90
CA ASN A 93 1.00 16.02 -2.02
C ASN A 93 0.96 16.62 -3.42
N VAL A 94 -0.25 16.71 -3.98
CA VAL A 94 -0.51 17.31 -5.29
C VAL A 94 -1.64 18.33 -5.22
N ARG A 95 -1.55 19.35 -6.06
CA ARG A 95 -2.66 20.28 -6.36
C ARG A 95 -3.25 19.98 -7.72
N ILE A 96 -4.57 19.98 -7.80
CA ILE A 96 -5.30 19.92 -9.07
C ILE A 96 -5.29 21.30 -9.71
N LEU A 97 -4.75 21.40 -10.93
CA LEU A 97 -4.64 22.66 -11.66
C LEU A 97 -5.92 23.01 -12.46
N ASN A 98 -6.72 22.01 -12.81
CA ASN A 98 -7.98 22.16 -13.56
C ASN A 98 -9.22 21.70 -12.75
N PRO A 99 -9.51 22.32 -11.58
CA PRO A 99 -10.56 21.84 -10.69
C PRO A 99 -11.97 22.00 -11.28
N GLU A 100 -12.20 23.03 -12.11
CA GLU A 100 -13.53 23.34 -12.67
C GLU A 100 -14.08 22.22 -13.57
N SER A 101 -13.20 21.56 -14.33
CA SER A 101 -13.56 20.42 -15.19
C SER A 101 -13.84 19.14 -14.40
N ASN A 102 -13.43 19.08 -13.12
CA ASN A 102 -13.44 17.87 -12.31
C ASN A 102 -14.10 18.08 -10.93
N MET A 103 -14.93 19.13 -10.75
CA MET A 103 -15.49 19.50 -9.44
C MET A 103 -16.30 18.37 -8.77
N GLN A 104 -17.06 17.60 -9.56
CA GLN A 104 -17.84 16.47 -9.03
C GLN A 104 -16.93 15.31 -8.58
N LEU A 105 -15.84 15.07 -9.33
CA LEU A 105 -14.93 13.96 -9.08
C LEU A 105 -14.10 14.20 -7.80
N PHE A 106 -13.68 15.43 -7.56
CA PHE A 106 -12.86 15.79 -6.39
C PHE A 106 -13.63 16.39 -5.21
N GLN A 107 -14.96 16.44 -5.29
CA GLN A 107 -15.83 16.94 -4.21
C GLN A 107 -15.44 18.34 -3.71
N GLY A 108 -14.95 19.19 -4.62
CA GLY A 108 -14.47 20.55 -4.31
C GLY A 108 -13.09 20.64 -3.64
N THR A 109 -12.40 19.52 -3.43
CA THR A 109 -11.02 19.50 -2.93
C THR A 109 -10.03 19.83 -4.06
N SER A 110 -9.05 20.69 -3.77
CA SER A 110 -7.98 21.07 -4.71
C SER A 110 -6.63 20.41 -4.40
N GLU A 111 -6.47 19.80 -3.22
CA GLU A 111 -5.21 19.19 -2.77
C GLU A 111 -5.42 17.74 -2.33
N LEU A 112 -4.61 16.84 -2.88
CA LEU A 112 -4.72 15.39 -2.70
C LEU A 112 -3.34 14.79 -2.43
N VAL A 113 -3.31 13.51 -2.09
CA VAL A 113 -2.08 12.70 -2.08
C VAL A 113 -2.06 11.83 -3.33
N ALA A 114 -0.96 11.91 -4.07
CA ALA A 114 -0.64 10.95 -5.12
C ALA A 114 0.29 9.87 -4.57
N LYS A 115 -0.09 8.61 -4.80
CA LYS A 115 0.79 7.44 -4.60
C LYS A 115 1.06 6.82 -5.97
N VAL A 116 2.29 6.98 -6.43
CA VAL A 116 2.76 6.51 -7.74
C VAL A 116 3.52 5.20 -7.58
N PHE A 117 3.15 4.24 -8.41
CA PHE A 117 3.76 2.92 -8.49
C PHE A 117 4.77 2.94 -9.65
N ASP A 118 6.01 3.34 -9.35
CA ASP A 118 7.07 3.54 -10.32
C ASP A 118 8.17 2.48 -10.13
N PRO A 119 8.22 1.42 -10.96
CA PRO A 119 9.14 0.30 -10.79
C PRO A 119 10.60 0.72 -10.93
N LEU A 120 10.88 1.89 -11.51
CA LEU A 120 12.24 2.41 -11.66
C LEU A 120 12.93 2.63 -10.31
N TYR A 121 12.19 3.07 -9.29
CA TYR A 121 12.73 3.48 -7.98
C TYR A 121 12.51 2.46 -6.87
N VAL A 122 12.03 1.26 -7.22
CA VAL A 122 11.87 0.14 -6.28
C VAL A 122 13.23 -0.46 -5.93
N ASP A 123 13.44 -0.79 -4.65
CA ASP A 123 14.57 -1.63 -4.23
C ASP A 123 14.29 -3.07 -4.70
N ASP A 124 15.04 -3.53 -5.71
CA ASP A 124 14.90 -4.88 -6.24
C ASP A 124 15.70 -5.92 -5.42
N HIS A 125 16.29 -5.50 -4.30
CA HIS A 125 17.13 -6.31 -3.42
C HIS A 125 18.22 -7.04 -4.19
N ARG A 126 18.99 -6.29 -5.00
CA ARG A 126 20.06 -6.80 -5.88
C ARG A 126 19.53 -7.83 -6.88
N GLY A 127 18.36 -7.53 -7.44
CA GLY A 127 17.68 -8.36 -8.42
C GLY A 127 16.98 -9.61 -7.87
N TYR A 128 16.78 -9.72 -6.55
CA TYR A 128 15.96 -10.78 -5.95
C TYR A 128 14.46 -10.58 -6.24
N LEU A 129 13.99 -9.33 -6.21
CA LEU A 129 12.62 -8.96 -6.50
C LEU A 129 12.47 -8.49 -7.95
N ASN A 130 11.31 -8.78 -8.54
CA ASN A 130 10.91 -8.21 -9.82
C ASN A 130 10.06 -6.96 -9.54
N PRO A 131 10.61 -5.74 -9.75
CA PRO A 131 9.91 -4.51 -9.40
C PRO A 131 8.60 -4.35 -10.19
N PHE A 132 8.55 -4.80 -11.45
CA PHE A 132 7.35 -4.69 -12.29
C PHE A 132 6.18 -5.49 -11.71
N LEU A 133 6.44 -6.75 -11.34
CA LEU A 133 5.41 -7.62 -10.72
C LEU A 133 4.94 -7.07 -9.37
N CYS A 134 5.85 -6.50 -8.58
CA CYS A 134 5.50 -5.93 -7.29
C CYS A 134 4.66 -4.67 -7.41
N GLU A 135 5.03 -3.73 -8.27
CA GLU A 135 4.25 -2.52 -8.50
C GLU A 135 2.86 -2.84 -9.05
N ASP A 136 2.75 -3.77 -9.99
CA ASP A 136 1.46 -4.22 -10.52
C ASP A 136 0.59 -4.84 -9.42
N ARG A 137 1.18 -5.65 -8.53
CA ARG A 137 0.49 -6.20 -7.36
C ARG A 137 0.02 -5.09 -6.42
N PHE A 138 0.91 -4.23 -5.96
CA PHE A 138 0.56 -3.19 -4.99
C PHE A 138 -0.51 -2.25 -5.54
N TYR A 139 -0.37 -1.82 -6.79
CA TYR A 139 -1.34 -0.96 -7.46
C TYR A 139 -2.73 -1.59 -7.55
N THR A 140 -2.81 -2.83 -8.04
CA THR A 140 -4.10 -3.51 -8.26
C THR A 140 -4.80 -3.84 -6.96
N HIS A 141 -4.07 -4.31 -5.95
CA HIS A 141 -4.61 -4.65 -4.64
C HIS A 141 -5.08 -3.42 -3.87
N GLU A 142 -4.30 -2.35 -3.86
CA GLU A 142 -4.66 -1.15 -3.12
C GLU A 142 -5.89 -0.48 -3.73
N ALA A 143 -5.91 -0.30 -5.06
CA ALA A 143 -7.06 0.27 -5.75
C ALA A 143 -8.32 -0.60 -5.61
N HIS A 144 -8.19 -1.94 -5.61
CA HIS A 144 -9.32 -2.83 -5.37
C HIS A 144 -9.82 -2.76 -3.92
N THR A 145 -8.91 -2.66 -2.96
CA THR A 145 -9.26 -2.56 -1.53
C THR A 145 -10.06 -1.29 -1.25
N TYR A 146 -9.64 -0.14 -1.78
CA TYR A 146 -10.41 1.09 -1.65
C TYR A 146 -11.84 0.96 -2.18
N ARG A 147 -12.05 0.25 -3.30
CA ARG A 147 -13.39 0.01 -3.85
C ARG A 147 -14.23 -0.90 -2.93
N MET A 148 -13.64 -1.97 -2.41
CA MET A 148 -14.29 -2.91 -1.49
C MET A 148 -14.67 -2.28 -0.14
N LEU A 149 -13.88 -1.30 0.31
CA LEU A 149 -14.07 -0.57 1.56
C LEU A 149 -14.72 0.80 1.35
N SER A 150 -15.50 0.98 0.29
CA SER A 150 -16.11 2.28 -0.06
C SER A 150 -16.98 2.87 1.05
N ASP A 151 -17.64 2.04 1.86
CA ASP A 151 -18.42 2.42 3.03
C ASP A 151 -17.59 2.95 4.21
N LEU A 152 -16.27 2.71 4.21
CA LEU A 152 -15.34 3.15 5.24
C LEU A 152 -14.59 4.43 4.87
N GLN A 153 -14.71 4.88 3.62
CA GLN A 153 -13.99 6.05 3.11
C GLN A 153 -14.44 7.36 3.78
N GLY A 154 -13.47 8.25 4.02
CA GLY A 154 -13.69 9.50 4.76
C GLY A 154 -13.89 9.32 6.27
N GLY A 155 -13.90 8.07 6.76
CA GLY A 155 -13.94 7.70 8.16
C GLY A 155 -12.62 7.06 8.60
N PRO A 156 -12.56 5.74 8.85
CA PRO A 156 -11.33 5.06 9.21
C PRO A 156 -10.33 4.90 8.05
N ILE A 157 -10.71 5.14 6.78
CA ILE A 157 -9.75 5.15 5.66
C ILE A 157 -9.87 6.46 4.84
N PRO A 158 -8.87 6.84 4.04
CA PRO A 158 -8.95 7.98 3.12
C PRO A 158 -10.07 7.82 2.09
N ARG A 159 -10.65 8.93 1.62
CA ARG A 159 -11.42 8.89 0.37
C ARG A 159 -10.50 8.55 -0.80
N PHE A 160 -11.03 7.73 -1.71
CA PHE A 160 -10.36 7.32 -2.94
C PHE A 160 -10.92 8.10 -4.11
N TYR A 161 -10.08 8.91 -4.75
CA TYR A 161 -10.44 9.76 -5.89
C TYR A 161 -10.14 9.10 -7.24
N GLY A 162 -9.74 7.83 -7.22
CA GLY A 162 -9.60 7.01 -8.41
C GLY A 162 -8.17 6.60 -8.70
N SER A 163 -8.06 5.93 -9.84
CA SER A 163 -6.84 5.37 -10.38
C SER A 163 -6.49 6.06 -11.68
N TYR A 164 -5.21 6.31 -11.91
CA TYR A 164 -4.74 7.07 -13.05
C TYR A 164 -3.45 6.50 -13.62
N SER A 165 -3.06 7.03 -14.77
CA SER A 165 -1.82 6.69 -15.46
C SER A 165 -1.16 7.94 -16.01
N ALA A 166 0.17 7.95 -16.00
CA ALA A 166 0.98 9.01 -16.53
C ALA A 166 2.13 8.43 -17.33
N ASP A 167 2.49 9.10 -18.41
CA ASP A 167 3.73 8.85 -19.12
C ASP A 167 4.76 9.87 -18.64
N ILE A 168 5.89 9.36 -18.14
CA ILE A 168 6.96 10.17 -17.59
C ILE A 168 8.17 10.05 -18.50
N GLU A 169 8.68 11.19 -18.93
CA GLU A 169 9.93 11.26 -19.68
C GLU A 169 11.11 10.80 -18.83
N CYS A 170 12.01 10.07 -19.48
CA CYS A 170 13.17 9.44 -18.88
C CYS A 170 14.34 9.54 -19.85
N ARG A 171 15.54 9.76 -19.30
CA ARG A 171 16.82 9.69 -20.02
C ARG A 171 17.72 8.76 -19.24
N ASP A 172 18.43 7.86 -19.91
CA ASP A 172 19.42 7.02 -19.23
C ASP A 172 20.65 7.87 -18.85
N ILE A 173 21.36 7.47 -17.80
CA ILE A 173 22.54 8.20 -17.30
C ILE A 173 23.70 8.14 -18.31
N ASP A 174 23.76 7.06 -19.09
CA ASP A 174 24.80 6.79 -20.09
C ASP A 174 24.40 7.20 -21.52
N ASP A 175 23.24 7.83 -21.70
CA ASP A 175 22.85 8.38 -23.01
C ASP A 175 23.80 9.53 -23.38
N ASP A 176 24.35 9.46 -24.60
CA ASP A 176 25.10 10.55 -25.22
C ASP A 176 24.28 11.85 -25.11
N PRO A 177 24.80 12.93 -24.52
CA PRO A 177 24.07 14.20 -24.41
C PRO A 177 23.61 14.76 -25.76
N ASP A 178 24.19 14.32 -26.88
CA ASP A 178 23.77 14.67 -28.25
C ASP A 178 22.71 13.69 -28.82
N ALA A 179 22.48 12.53 -28.18
CA ALA A 179 21.40 11.62 -28.53
C ALA A 179 20.08 12.11 -27.92
N ASN A 180 19.25 12.71 -28.76
CA ASN A 180 17.98 13.33 -28.38
C ASN A 180 16.85 12.32 -28.07
N GLN A 181 17.18 11.13 -27.56
CA GLN A 181 16.22 10.05 -27.37
C GLN A 181 15.62 10.13 -25.97
N SER A 182 14.46 10.78 -25.85
CA SER A 182 13.63 10.69 -24.64
C SER A 182 12.78 9.42 -24.69
N TYR A 183 12.87 8.62 -23.64
CA TYR A 183 11.98 7.48 -23.45
C TYR A 183 10.79 7.91 -22.60
N LEU A 184 9.61 7.39 -22.93
CA LEU A 184 8.44 7.49 -22.06
C LEU A 184 8.29 6.17 -21.31
N ARG A 185 8.21 6.25 -19.99
CA ARG A 185 7.77 5.13 -19.15
C ARG A 185 6.39 5.44 -18.61
N THR A 186 5.47 4.50 -18.77
CA THR A 186 4.14 4.60 -18.19
C THR A 186 4.20 4.18 -16.72
N VAL A 187 3.60 4.96 -15.83
CA VAL A 187 3.43 4.62 -14.42
C VAL A 187 1.95 4.63 -14.04
N ARG A 188 1.60 3.82 -13.04
CA ARG A 188 0.25 3.81 -12.45
C ARG A 188 0.26 4.62 -11.16
N LEU A 189 -0.85 5.28 -10.85
CA LEU A 189 -0.99 5.96 -9.58
C LEU A 189 -2.44 5.92 -9.07
N ILE A 190 -2.59 6.19 -7.79
CA ILE A 190 -3.88 6.48 -7.16
C ILE A 190 -3.87 7.87 -6.55
N LEU A 191 -5.05 8.49 -6.54
CA LEU A 191 -5.28 9.74 -5.83
C LEU A 191 -6.16 9.47 -4.62
N ILE A 192 -5.69 9.88 -3.44
CA ILE A 192 -6.39 9.68 -2.17
C ILE A 192 -6.45 10.99 -1.37
N GLU A 193 -7.35 11.02 -0.41
CA GLU A 193 -7.49 12.14 0.51
C GLU A 193 -6.21 12.40 1.30
N HIS A 194 -5.82 13.66 1.38
CA HIS A 194 -4.77 14.08 2.30
C HIS A 194 -5.25 13.99 3.75
N ILE A 195 -4.52 13.25 4.57
CA ILE A 195 -4.83 13.06 5.99
C ILE A 195 -4.00 14.02 6.84
N PRO A 196 -4.61 15.06 7.44
CA PRO A 196 -3.87 15.98 8.30
C PRO A 196 -3.52 15.27 9.61
N GLY A 197 -2.25 14.97 9.83
CA GLY A 197 -1.80 14.27 11.04
C GLY A 197 -0.39 13.72 10.91
N ASN A 198 0.00 12.92 11.89
CA ASN A 198 1.25 12.17 11.90
C ASN A 198 0.95 10.68 11.97
N SER A 199 1.81 9.85 11.39
CA SER A 199 1.73 8.40 11.59
C SER A 199 1.99 8.05 13.05
N LEU A 200 1.45 6.92 13.52
CA LEU A 200 1.74 6.44 14.87
C LEU A 200 3.24 6.26 15.06
N LEU A 201 3.96 5.74 14.06
CA LEU A 201 5.43 5.64 14.10
C LEU A 201 6.12 6.99 14.45
N GLN A 202 5.66 8.09 13.85
CA GLN A 202 6.24 9.42 14.09
C GLN A 202 5.91 9.98 15.48
N VAL A 203 4.70 9.72 15.98
CA VAL A 203 4.31 10.21 17.32
C VAL A 203 4.97 9.37 18.40
N GLY A 204 5.09 8.06 18.17
CA GLY A 204 5.59 7.09 19.13
C GLY A 204 4.70 6.92 20.36
N PRO A 205 5.02 5.95 21.24
CA PRO A 205 4.20 5.61 22.39
C PRO A 205 4.41 6.52 23.61
N SER A 206 5.55 7.21 23.70
CA SER A 206 6.03 7.90 24.91
C SER A 206 5.17 9.09 25.37
N GLY A 207 4.41 9.68 24.45
CA GLY A 207 3.47 10.77 24.75
C GLY A 207 2.10 10.33 25.27
N PHE A 208 1.86 9.02 25.39
CA PHE A 208 0.54 8.46 25.72
C PHE A 208 0.55 7.72 27.04
N THR A 209 -0.54 7.87 27.80
CA THR A 209 -0.77 7.00 28.96
C THR A 209 -0.99 5.56 28.49
N GLN A 210 -0.75 4.59 29.36
CA GLN A 210 -1.03 3.18 29.05
C GLN A 210 -2.50 2.97 28.64
N GLN A 211 -3.43 3.68 29.29
CA GLN A 211 -4.85 3.61 28.95
C GLN A 211 -5.13 4.13 27.54
N ASP A 212 -4.51 5.24 27.13
CA ASP A 212 -4.65 5.76 25.76
C ASP A 212 -4.07 4.79 24.73
N ARG A 213 -2.90 4.19 25.02
CA ARG A 213 -2.30 3.17 24.14
C ARG A 213 -3.17 1.94 24.01
N GLN A 214 -3.80 1.48 25.09
CA GLN A 214 -4.78 0.40 25.04
C GLN A 214 -5.99 0.74 24.14
N GLN A 215 -6.50 1.98 24.19
CA GLN A 215 -7.59 2.42 23.31
C GLN A 215 -7.17 2.52 21.84
N ILE A 216 -5.92 2.94 21.57
CA ILE A 216 -5.33 2.93 20.23
C ILE A 216 -5.26 1.50 19.71
N MET A 217 -4.67 0.58 20.48
CA MET A 217 -4.55 -0.83 20.10
C MET A 217 -5.92 -1.47 19.88
N LYS A 218 -6.89 -1.18 20.75
CA LYS A 218 -8.27 -1.63 20.57
C LYS A 218 -8.85 -1.15 19.23
N SER A 219 -8.65 0.12 18.89
CA SER A 219 -9.14 0.68 17.62
C SER A 219 -8.48 0.03 16.39
N VAL A 220 -7.20 -0.32 16.48
CA VAL A 220 -6.47 -1.06 15.44
C VAL A 220 -7.05 -2.46 15.27
N ILE A 221 -7.21 -3.21 16.36
CA ILE A 221 -7.77 -4.57 16.34
C ILE A 221 -9.21 -4.54 15.81
N ASP A 222 -10.02 -3.60 16.28
CA ASP A 222 -11.43 -3.50 15.88
C ASP A 222 -11.57 -3.19 14.38
N PHE A 223 -10.74 -2.29 13.83
CA PHE A 223 -10.72 -2.00 12.39
C PHE A 223 -10.28 -3.21 11.57
N GLU A 224 -9.14 -3.81 11.91
CA GLU A 224 -8.63 -4.98 11.19
C GLU A 224 -9.62 -6.14 11.27
N THR A 225 -10.21 -6.39 12.44
CA THR A 225 -11.21 -7.44 12.64
C THR A 225 -12.48 -7.17 11.85
N HIS A 226 -12.89 -5.91 11.73
CA HIS A 226 -14.04 -5.52 10.90
C HIS A 226 -13.77 -5.86 9.42
N VAL A 227 -12.61 -5.47 8.88
CA VAL A 227 -12.23 -5.79 7.50
C VAL A 227 -12.11 -7.30 7.30
N TYR A 228 -11.44 -7.99 8.22
CA TYR A 228 -11.27 -9.45 8.22
C TYR A 228 -12.60 -10.20 8.16
N SER A 229 -13.54 -9.82 9.00
CA SER A 229 -14.79 -10.56 9.20
C SER A 229 -15.90 -10.18 8.22
N THR A 230 -16.02 -8.91 7.86
CA THR A 230 -17.15 -8.42 7.06
C THR A 230 -16.84 -8.31 5.57
N LYS A 231 -15.56 -8.20 5.22
CA LYS A 231 -15.12 -8.06 3.83
C LYS A 231 -14.33 -9.27 3.32
N ASP A 232 -13.99 -10.20 4.21
CA ASP A 232 -13.17 -11.38 3.90
C ASP A 232 -11.78 -11.00 3.34
N ILE A 233 -11.18 -9.96 3.94
CA ILE A 233 -9.88 -9.39 3.53
C ILE A 233 -8.88 -9.51 4.68
N LEU A 234 -7.71 -10.08 4.42
CA LEU A 234 -6.58 -10.06 5.37
C LEU A 234 -5.67 -8.89 5.03
N LEU A 235 -5.53 -7.95 5.96
CA LEU A 235 -4.58 -6.85 5.86
C LEU A 235 -3.22 -7.33 6.39
N THR A 236 -2.24 -7.49 5.50
CA THR A 236 -0.93 -8.06 5.88
C THR A 236 0.07 -7.02 6.38
N ASP A 237 -0.20 -5.72 6.21
CA ASP A 237 0.72 -4.63 6.55
C ASP A 237 0.13 -3.65 7.58
N VAL A 238 -0.59 -4.18 8.56
CA VAL A 238 -1.14 -3.38 9.68
C VAL A 238 -0.04 -3.09 10.69
N CYS A 239 0.61 -1.95 10.52
CA CYS A 239 1.72 -1.47 11.35
C CYS A 239 1.57 0.04 11.64
N ASP A 240 2.34 0.54 12.60
CA ASP A 240 2.23 1.91 13.10
C ASP A 240 2.55 3.01 12.06
N ARG A 241 3.41 2.74 11.08
CA ARG A 241 3.65 3.66 9.94
C ARG A 241 2.44 3.84 9.03
N ASN A 242 1.56 2.84 8.97
CA ASN A 242 0.37 2.82 8.10
C ASN A 242 -0.90 3.28 8.83
N VAL A 243 -0.77 3.82 10.05
CA VAL A 243 -1.89 4.37 10.81
C VAL A 243 -1.61 5.83 11.15
N MET A 244 -2.44 6.72 10.63
CA MET A 244 -2.37 8.16 10.90
C MET A 244 -3.20 8.52 12.11
N MET A 245 -2.61 9.28 13.03
CA MET A 245 -3.35 9.96 14.10
C MET A 245 -3.74 11.36 13.65
N VAL A 246 -5.04 11.62 13.58
CA VAL A 246 -5.62 12.92 13.18
C VAL A 246 -6.00 13.77 14.40
N PRO A 247 -5.93 15.11 14.28
CA PRO A 247 -6.38 16.00 15.34
C PRO A 247 -7.85 15.77 15.73
N PRO A 248 -8.20 16.03 17.00
CA PRO A 248 -9.59 15.98 17.44
C PRO A 248 -10.49 16.88 16.59
N GLY A 249 -11.68 16.39 16.24
CA GLY A 249 -12.67 17.15 15.48
C GLY A 249 -12.54 17.09 13.95
N SER A 250 -11.40 16.62 13.41
CA SER A 250 -11.20 16.53 11.96
C SER A 250 -12.06 15.46 11.27
N ARG A 251 -12.49 14.40 11.98
CA ARG A 251 -13.22 13.25 11.40
C ARG A 251 -14.29 12.64 12.32
N GLY A 252 -15.25 13.46 12.77
CA GLY A 252 -16.42 12.96 13.51
C GLY A 252 -16.08 12.14 14.76
N GLY A 253 -15.02 12.54 15.48
CA GLY A 253 -14.55 11.87 16.69
C GLY A 253 -13.57 10.71 16.49
N ARG A 254 -13.33 10.24 15.25
CA ARG A 254 -12.33 9.22 14.96
C ARG A 254 -10.93 9.84 14.94
N ARG A 255 -9.99 9.20 15.65
CA ARG A 255 -8.60 9.65 15.78
C ARG A 255 -7.62 8.91 14.85
N LEU A 256 -7.99 7.73 14.36
CA LEU A 256 -7.10 6.90 13.54
C LEU A 256 -7.63 6.75 12.12
N VAL A 257 -6.72 6.84 11.15
CA VAL A 257 -6.98 6.59 9.73
C VAL A 257 -5.95 5.59 9.21
N PHE A 258 -6.41 4.49 8.64
CA PHE A 258 -5.59 3.41 8.13
C PHE A 258 -5.26 3.66 6.66
N LEU A 259 -3.99 3.48 6.31
CA LEU A 259 -3.40 3.70 5.00
C LEU A 259 -2.77 2.41 4.48
N ASP A 260 -2.34 2.47 3.22
CA ASP A 260 -1.53 1.46 2.54
C ASP A 260 -2.14 0.06 2.51
N PHE A 261 -2.91 -0.20 1.46
CA PHE A 261 -3.60 -1.48 1.27
C PHE A 261 -2.96 -2.34 0.17
N GLY A 262 -1.73 -2.05 -0.25
CA GLY A 262 -1.06 -2.79 -1.32
C GLY A 262 -0.84 -4.28 -1.01
N GLY A 263 -0.77 -4.63 0.28
CA GLY A 263 -0.59 -6.01 0.75
C GLY A 263 -1.88 -6.81 0.98
N ALA A 264 -3.06 -6.23 0.76
CA ALA A 264 -4.33 -6.90 1.08
C ALA A 264 -4.46 -8.27 0.40
N LEU A 265 -4.98 -9.28 1.12
CA LEU A 265 -5.29 -10.60 0.56
C LEU A 265 -6.80 -10.83 0.57
N PHE A 266 -7.38 -10.95 -0.61
CA PHE A 266 -8.82 -11.18 -0.81
C PHE A 266 -9.14 -12.66 -0.61
N GLY A 267 -10.23 -12.97 0.11
CA GLY A 267 -10.56 -14.34 0.51
C GLY A 267 -9.65 -14.93 1.58
N ARG A 268 -8.72 -14.12 2.11
CA ARG A 268 -7.72 -14.51 3.14
C ARG A 268 -6.88 -15.74 2.77
N THR A 269 -6.66 -15.95 1.47
CA THR A 269 -5.86 -17.06 0.94
C THR A 269 -4.88 -16.56 -0.10
N LEU A 270 -3.84 -17.37 -0.34
CA LEU A 270 -3.02 -17.27 -1.55
C LEU A 270 -3.78 -17.93 -2.72
N ASP A 271 -3.46 -17.51 -3.94
CA ASP A 271 -4.00 -18.07 -5.19
C ASP A 271 -3.31 -19.37 -5.64
N GLU A 272 -2.45 -19.95 -4.78
CA GLU A 272 -1.82 -21.25 -4.99
C GLU A 272 -2.61 -22.37 -4.32
N PRO A 273 -2.54 -23.62 -4.83
CA PRO A 273 -3.16 -24.76 -4.18
C PRO A 273 -2.71 -24.84 -2.72
N ILE A 274 -3.66 -24.75 -1.81
CA ILE A 274 -3.42 -24.95 -0.38
C ILE A 274 -2.87 -26.36 -0.24
N LEU A 275 -1.62 -26.49 0.21
CA LEU A 275 -1.06 -27.79 0.56
C LEU A 275 -2.03 -28.49 1.54
N GLU A 276 -2.34 -29.76 1.29
CA GLU A 276 -3.18 -30.58 2.15
C GLU A 276 -2.79 -30.38 3.63
N GLY A 277 -3.75 -30.00 4.49
CA GLY A 277 -3.51 -29.69 5.90
C GLY A 277 -3.24 -28.22 6.24
N LYS A 278 -3.30 -27.30 5.26
CA LYS A 278 -3.22 -25.84 5.48
C LYS A 278 -4.54 -25.10 5.22
N GLU A 279 -5.70 -25.75 5.38
CA GLU A 279 -6.99 -25.07 5.27
C GLU A 279 -7.18 -24.10 6.45
N TYR A 280 -6.87 -22.82 6.25
CA TYR A 280 -6.80 -21.77 7.28
C TYR A 280 -8.18 -21.25 7.74
N PHE A 281 -9.15 -22.15 7.95
CA PHE A 281 -10.54 -21.77 8.27
C PHE A 281 -11.05 -20.66 7.31
N LEU A 282 -10.82 -20.84 6.02
CA LEU A 282 -11.15 -19.84 4.99
C LEU A 282 -12.63 -19.47 5.06
N GLY A 283 -12.94 -18.18 4.94
CA GLY A 283 -14.30 -17.69 5.08
C GLY A 283 -14.86 -17.70 6.52
N GLN A 284 -14.20 -18.31 7.51
CA GLN A 284 -14.69 -18.35 8.90
C GLN A 284 -14.15 -17.20 9.74
N TYR A 285 -14.97 -16.67 10.64
CA TYR A 285 -14.51 -15.70 11.63
C TYR A 285 -13.54 -16.34 12.61
N ILE A 286 -12.40 -15.70 12.84
CA ILE A 286 -11.43 -16.11 13.86
C ILE A 286 -11.28 -14.97 14.86
N SER A 287 -11.55 -15.28 16.13
CA SER A 287 -11.51 -14.32 17.23
C SER A 287 -10.14 -13.61 17.33
N PRO A 288 -10.11 -12.31 17.65
CA PRO A 288 -8.88 -11.59 17.99
C PRO A 288 -8.05 -12.27 19.09
N ILE A 289 -8.70 -13.00 20.01
CA ILE A 289 -8.02 -13.78 21.06
C ILE A 289 -6.97 -14.73 20.47
N LEU A 290 -7.23 -15.31 19.30
CA LEU A 290 -6.28 -16.20 18.63
C LEU A 290 -5.32 -15.43 17.71
N ARG A 291 -5.83 -14.50 16.90
CA ARG A 291 -5.03 -13.84 15.85
C ARG A 291 -4.03 -12.82 16.41
N TRP A 292 -4.43 -12.06 17.41
CA TRP A 292 -3.66 -10.93 17.94
C TRP A 292 -2.68 -11.31 19.05
N LYS A 293 -2.67 -12.56 19.52
CA LYS A 293 -1.66 -13.08 20.45
C LYS A 293 -0.42 -13.65 19.77
N GLY A 294 -0.52 -13.96 18.48
CA GLY A 294 0.58 -14.48 17.66
C GLY A 294 1.38 -13.37 16.97
N ASN A 295 1.75 -13.59 15.71
CA ASN A 295 2.66 -12.71 14.96
C ASN A 295 2.16 -11.27 14.75
N MET A 296 0.86 -11.00 14.83
CA MET A 296 0.33 -9.65 14.61
C MET A 296 0.83 -8.62 15.65
N ILE A 297 1.27 -9.06 16.83
CA ILE A 297 1.84 -8.17 17.84
C ILE A 297 3.22 -7.61 17.45
N LEU A 298 3.95 -8.27 16.54
CA LEU A 298 5.36 -7.95 16.29
C LEU A 298 5.56 -6.49 15.83
N GLU A 299 4.65 -5.98 15.00
CA GLU A 299 4.65 -4.61 14.49
C GLU A 299 4.25 -3.56 15.55
N TRP A 300 3.81 -3.99 16.74
CA TRP A 300 3.23 -3.13 17.78
C TRP A 300 3.94 -3.23 19.13
N ARG A 301 5.09 -3.93 19.21
CA ARG A 301 5.81 -4.18 20.47
C ARG A 301 6.13 -2.91 21.25
N GLU A 302 6.56 -1.86 20.56
CA GLU A 302 6.89 -0.57 21.20
C GLU A 302 5.65 0.11 21.82
N TRP A 303 4.44 -0.21 21.35
CA TRP A 303 3.20 0.36 21.87
C TRP A 303 2.70 -0.34 23.13
N ILE A 304 3.27 -1.49 23.50
CA ILE A 304 2.72 -2.41 24.49
C ILE A 304 3.74 -2.63 25.62
N ASP A 305 3.39 -2.21 26.83
CA ASP A 305 4.18 -2.43 28.06
C ASP A 305 3.34 -3.06 29.19
N TRP A 306 2.25 -3.73 28.83
CA TRP A 306 1.36 -4.46 29.74
C TRP A 306 1.22 -5.93 29.34
N GLU A 307 0.58 -6.72 30.19
CA GLU A 307 0.26 -8.13 29.92
C GLU A 307 -0.72 -8.25 28.75
N TRP A 308 -0.17 -8.33 27.54
CA TRP A 308 -0.95 -8.27 26.30
C TRP A 308 -1.96 -9.39 26.17
N ALA A 309 -1.52 -10.63 26.44
CA ALA A 309 -2.37 -11.80 26.28
C ALA A 309 -3.61 -11.73 27.19
N ASP A 310 -3.41 -11.30 28.44
CA ASP A 310 -4.47 -11.14 29.43
C ASP A 310 -5.41 -9.98 29.05
N TRP A 311 -4.84 -8.87 28.55
CA TRP A 311 -5.62 -7.74 28.09
C TRP A 311 -6.50 -8.09 26.88
N VAL A 312 -5.95 -8.79 25.87
CA VAL A 312 -6.72 -9.26 24.71
C VAL A 312 -7.83 -10.23 25.13
N ASP A 313 -7.55 -11.16 26.06
CA ASP A 313 -8.57 -12.07 26.59
C ASP A 313 -9.72 -11.32 27.25
N SER A 314 -9.40 -10.32 28.08
CA SER A 314 -10.40 -9.51 28.77
C SER A 314 -11.23 -8.68 27.79
N GLU A 315 -10.59 -7.95 26.88
CA GLU A 315 -11.27 -7.05 25.93
C GLU A 315 -12.15 -7.79 24.93
N TYR A 316 -11.72 -8.98 24.50
CA TYR A 316 -12.41 -9.77 23.47
C TYR A 316 -13.07 -11.03 24.03
N ALA A 317 -13.26 -11.12 25.35
CA ALA A 317 -13.89 -12.26 26.04
C ALA A 317 -15.26 -12.62 25.44
N ASN A 318 -16.00 -11.61 24.97
CA ASN A 318 -17.29 -11.78 24.31
C ASN A 318 -17.21 -12.63 23.02
N THR A 319 -16.03 -12.75 22.40
CA THR A 319 -15.80 -13.55 21.20
C THR A 319 -15.28 -14.96 21.50
N ALA A 320 -14.97 -15.28 22.76
CA ALA A 320 -14.37 -16.57 23.14
C ALA A 320 -15.24 -17.77 22.76
N HIS A 321 -16.57 -17.62 22.78
CA HIS A 321 -17.52 -18.66 22.41
C HIS A 321 -17.48 -19.04 20.91
N THR A 322 -16.84 -18.22 20.06
CA THR A 322 -16.68 -18.50 18.63
C THR A 322 -15.48 -19.39 18.32
N ILE A 323 -14.61 -19.64 19.31
CA ILE A 323 -13.36 -20.38 19.13
C ILE A 323 -13.63 -21.88 19.20
N THR A 324 -13.36 -22.59 18.11
CA THR A 324 -13.42 -24.06 18.09
C THR A 324 -12.12 -24.70 18.61
N PRO A 325 -12.13 -25.98 19.03
CA PRO A 325 -10.92 -26.71 19.40
C PRO A 325 -9.86 -26.72 18.30
N GLU A 326 -10.26 -26.91 17.05
CA GLU A 326 -9.37 -26.94 15.88
C GLU A 326 -8.72 -25.57 15.65
N MET A 327 -9.50 -24.48 15.79
CA MET A 327 -8.96 -23.12 15.72
C MET A 327 -7.93 -22.89 16.81
N ARG A 328 -8.20 -23.35 18.03
CA ARG A 328 -7.27 -23.22 19.15
C ARG A 328 -5.98 -23.96 18.88
N GLU A 329 -6.04 -25.24 18.51
CA GLU A 329 -4.85 -26.06 18.19
C GLU A 329 -3.97 -25.40 17.13
N ARG A 330 -4.59 -24.81 16.10
CA ARG A 330 -3.85 -24.18 14.99
C ARG A 330 -3.14 -22.88 15.36
N TYR A 331 -3.72 -22.10 16.27
CA TYR A 331 -3.24 -20.77 16.68
C TYR A 331 -2.51 -20.78 18.05
N SER A 332 -2.30 -21.98 18.63
CA SER A 332 -1.57 -22.18 19.89
C SER A 332 -0.07 -21.96 19.77
#